data_AF-A0A935VRL1-F1
#
_entry.id   AF-A0A935VRL1-F1
#
_cell.length_a   1.000
_cell.length_b   1.000
_cell.length_c   1.000
_cell.angle_alpha   90.00
_cell.angle_beta   90.00
_cell.angle_gamma   90.00
#
_symmetry.space_group_name_H-M   'P 1'
#
loop_
_entity.id
_entity.type
_entity.pdbx_description
1 polymer ?
#
loop_
_entity_poly.entity_id
_entity_poly.type
_entity_poly.pdbx_seq_one_letter_code
_entity_poly.pdbx_strand_id
1 'polypeptide(L)'
;MKREFPHIGLARLCGWFGITRQAHYQYSWFCYSSDIEQKLVIEEVKRIRLLHRRMGTRKLYEMLQSFMIDNQIKMGRDALFDLLAVHGLLVRKKRRTTITTNSKHWFRRYPNLVRGLRLVV
;
A
#
# COMPACT_ATOMS: atom_id res chain seq x y z
N MET A 1 17.46 10.03 14.68
CA MET A 1 18.22 10.14 15.96
C MET A 1 19.67 10.59 15.78
N LYS A 2 20.67 9.71 15.51
CA LYS A 2 22.08 10.18 15.42
C LYS A 2 22.36 11.06 14.19
N ARG A 3 21.66 10.83 13.07
CA ARG A 3 21.75 11.66 11.86
C ARG A 3 21.26 13.10 12.07
N GLU A 4 20.29 13.31 12.97
CA GLU A 4 19.74 14.64 13.26
C GLU A 4 20.60 15.43 14.28
N PHE A 5 21.30 14.73 15.18
CA PHE A 5 22.14 15.34 16.21
C PHE A 5 23.60 14.84 16.12
N PRO A 6 24.37 15.29 15.10
CA PRO A 6 25.74 14.82 14.88
C PRO A 6 26.72 15.28 15.98
N HIS A 7 26.47 16.45 16.59
CA HIS A 7 27.31 17.06 17.63
C HIS A 7 27.19 16.38 19.00
N ILE A 8 26.12 15.63 19.26
CA ILE A 8 25.88 14.97 20.56
C ILE A 8 26.38 13.53 20.52
N GLY A 9 27.21 13.10 21.47
CA GLY A 9 27.69 11.72 21.53
C GLY A 9 26.54 10.70 21.61
N LEU A 10 26.65 9.58 20.89
CA LEU A 10 25.60 8.55 20.83
C LEU A 10 25.25 8.02 22.23
N ALA A 11 26.23 7.88 23.13
CA ALA A 11 26.00 7.45 24.50
C ALA A 11 25.03 8.36 25.26
N ARG A 12 25.18 9.68 25.10
CA ARG A 12 24.34 10.69 25.77
C ARG A 12 22.92 10.69 25.20
N LEU A 13 22.80 10.60 23.87
CA LEU A 13 21.52 10.45 23.18
C LEU A 13 20.80 9.18 23.65
N CYS A 14 21.45 8.02 23.58
CA CYS A 14 20.88 6.75 24.06
C CYS A 14 20.45 6.83 25.53
N GLY A 15 21.25 7.48 26.39
CA GLY A 15 20.92 7.71 27.80
C GLY A 15 19.63 8.52 28.00
N TRP A 16 19.39 9.58 27.21
CA TRP A 16 18.16 10.38 27.31
C TRP A 16 16.89 9.58 26.99
N PHE A 17 16.97 8.63 26.08
CA PHE A 17 15.83 7.78 25.70
C PHE A 17 15.75 6.47 26.51
N GLY A 18 16.67 6.25 27.46
CA GLY A 18 16.70 5.03 28.27
C GLY A 18 17.07 3.76 27.49
N ILE A 19 17.82 3.89 26.38
CA ILE A 19 18.20 2.78 25.50
C ILE A 19 19.71 2.56 25.60
N THR A 20 20.17 1.31 25.44
CA THR A 20 21.60 1.02 25.36
C THR A 20 22.17 1.29 23.96
N ARG A 21 23.46 1.62 23.85
CA ARG A 21 24.11 1.78 22.53
C ARG A 21 23.99 0.52 21.68
N GLN A 22 24.10 -0.66 22.30
CA GLN A 22 23.96 -1.95 21.64
C GLN A 22 22.58 -2.12 21.04
N ALA A 23 21.52 -1.84 21.80
CA ALA A 23 20.15 -1.90 21.30
C ALA A 23 19.93 -0.95 20.11
N HIS A 24 20.47 0.27 20.16
CA HIS A 24 20.41 1.20 19.02
C HIS A 24 21.05 0.61 17.76
N TYR A 25 22.26 0.05 17.87
CA TYR A 25 22.91 -0.56 16.70
C TYR A 25 22.17 -1.80 16.21
N GLN A 26 21.77 -2.72 17.10
CA GLN A 26 21.00 -3.91 16.74
C GLN A 26 19.72 -3.54 15.99
N TYR A 27 18.99 -2.54 16.48
CA TYR A 27 17.82 -2.01 15.80
C TYR A 27 18.16 -1.44 14.42
N SER A 28 19.22 -0.63 14.32
CA SER A 28 19.65 -0.07 13.04
C SER A 28 20.03 -1.14 12.01
N TRP A 29 20.73 -2.19 12.43
CA TRP A 29 21.07 -3.33 11.58
C TRP A 29 19.83 -4.08 11.14
N PHE A 30 18.92 -4.36 12.06
CA PHE A 30 17.64 -4.99 11.77
C PHE A 30 16.84 -4.20 10.74
N CYS A 31 16.66 -2.88 10.94
CA CYS A 31 15.97 -2.02 9.99
C CYS A 31 16.62 -2.04 8.60
N TYR A 32 17.95 -2.04 8.54
CA TYR A 32 18.68 -2.08 7.28
C TYR A 32 18.45 -3.41 6.54
N SER A 33 18.55 -4.54 7.24
CA SER A 33 18.27 -5.87 6.69
C SER A 33 16.82 -5.97 6.20
N SER A 34 15.85 -5.55 7.01
CA SER A 34 14.43 -5.55 6.63
C SER A 34 14.14 -4.64 5.42
N ASP A 35 14.78 -3.48 5.32
CA ASP A 35 14.61 -2.57 4.17
C ASP A 35 15.11 -3.21 2.87
N ILE A 36 16.22 -3.94 2.91
CA ILE A 36 16.74 -4.68 1.75
C ILE A 36 15.77 -5.79 1.34
N GLU A 37 15.31 -6.61 2.28
CA GLU A 37 14.35 -7.68 2.01
C GLU A 37 13.06 -7.13 1.39
N GLN A 38 12.54 -6.04 1.96
CA GLN A 38 11.34 -5.37 1.46
C GLN A 38 11.52 -4.85 0.03
N LYS A 39 12.67 -4.24 -0.27
CA LYS A 39 12.98 -3.77 -1.63
C LYS A 39 13.02 -4.89 -2.66
N LEU A 40 13.66 -6.01 -2.33
CA LEU A 40 13.70 -7.20 -3.19
C LEU A 40 12.30 -7.72 -3.50
N VAL A 41 11.46 -7.86 -2.47
CA VAL A 41 10.07 -8.31 -2.63
C VAL A 41 9.28 -7.34 -3.52
N ILE A 42 9.42 -6.02 -3.33
CA ILE A 42 8.71 -5.02 -4.13
C ILE A 42 9.12 -5.06 -5.60
N GLU A 43 10.41 -5.24 -5.87
CA GLU A 43 10.93 -5.35 -7.24
C GLU A 43 10.32 -6.58 -7.94
N GLU A 44 10.29 -7.71 -7.24
CA GLU A 44 9.71 -8.94 -7.77
C GLU A 44 8.18 -8.82 -7.99
N VAL A 45 7.48 -8.16 -7.06
CA VAL A 45 6.05 -7.83 -7.23
C VAL A 45 5.83 -7.00 -8.50
N LYS A 46 6.67 -6.00 -8.75
CA LYS A 46 6.58 -5.16 -9.95
C LYS A 46 6.82 -5.99 -11.21
N ARG A 47 7.81 -6.90 -11.19
CA ARG A 47 8.11 -7.83 -12.28
C ARG A 47 6.90 -8.70 -12.63
N ILE A 48 6.28 -9.34 -11.65
CA ILE A 48 5.06 -10.14 -11.85
C ILE A 48 3.92 -9.30 -12.42
N ARG A 49 3.79 -8.04 -11.99
CA ARG A 49 2.72 -7.13 -12.44
C ARG A 49 2.93 -6.54 -13.82
N LEU A 50 4.12 -6.60 -14.39
CA LEU A 50 4.33 -6.28 -15.81
C LEU A 50 3.51 -7.23 -16.70
N LEU A 51 3.48 -8.52 -16.35
CA LEU A 51 2.66 -9.54 -17.03
C LEU A 51 1.19 -9.47 -16.57
N HIS A 52 0.95 -9.33 -15.26
CA HIS A 52 -0.39 -9.38 -14.68
C HIS A 52 -0.71 -8.16 -13.81
N ARG A 53 -1.10 -7.05 -14.45
CA ARG A 53 -1.24 -5.71 -13.84
C ARG A 53 -2.15 -5.61 -12.61
N ARG A 54 -3.16 -6.49 -12.48
CA ARG A 54 -4.16 -6.43 -11.40
C ARG A 54 -4.24 -7.70 -10.56
N MET A 55 -3.15 -8.47 -10.51
CA MET A 55 -3.11 -9.67 -9.68
C MET A 55 -3.33 -9.31 -8.21
N GLY A 56 -4.23 -10.05 -7.56
CA GLY A 56 -4.50 -9.92 -6.13
C GLY A 56 -3.32 -10.37 -5.29
N THR A 57 -3.14 -9.75 -4.13
CA THR A 57 -2.02 -9.99 -3.20
C THR A 57 -1.95 -11.41 -2.69
N ARG A 58 -3.07 -12.11 -2.48
CA ARG A 58 -3.09 -13.51 -2.05
C ARG A 58 -2.46 -14.44 -3.09
N LYS A 59 -2.83 -14.28 -4.37
CA LYS A 59 -2.24 -15.05 -5.47
C LYS A 59 -0.77 -14.66 -5.68
N LEU A 60 -0.46 -13.38 -5.48
CA LEU A 60 0.90 -12.88 -5.57
C LEU A 60 1.80 -13.48 -4.47
N TYR A 61 1.28 -13.66 -3.26
CA TYR A 61 1.99 -14.34 -2.16
C TYR A 61 2.37 -15.77 -2.52
N GLU A 62 1.45 -16.55 -3.08
CA GLU A 62 1.72 -17.93 -3.54
C GLU A 62 2.82 -17.96 -4.62
N MET A 63 2.81 -17.03 -5.57
CA MET A 63 3.84 -16.94 -6.61
C MET A 63 5.20 -16.47 -6.08
N LEU A 64 5.20 -15.62 -5.05
CA LEU A 64 6.43 -15.15 -4.40
C LEU A 64 7.05 -16.20 -3.48
N GLN A 65 6.32 -17.24 -3.10
CA GLN A 65 6.78 -18.17 -2.07
C GLN A 65 8.09 -18.87 -2.45
N SER A 66 8.26 -19.26 -3.71
CA SER A 66 9.53 -19.81 -4.21
C SER A 66 10.66 -18.79 -4.10
N PHE A 67 10.44 -17.57 -4.59
CA PHE A 67 11.41 -16.48 -4.52
C PHE A 67 11.81 -16.14 -3.07
N MET A 68 10.85 -16.12 -2.14
CA MET A 68 11.11 -15.86 -0.73
C MET A 68 11.97 -16.97 -0.09
N ILE A 69 11.72 -18.24 -0.44
CA ILE A 69 12.53 -19.37 0.03
C ILE A 69 13.96 -19.27 -0.50
N ASP A 70 14.13 -18.98 -1.80
CA ASP A 70 15.44 -18.87 -2.45
C ASP A 70 16.28 -17.72 -1.86
N ASN A 71 15.64 -16.62 -1.48
CA ASN A 71 16.29 -15.46 -0.87
C ASN A 71 16.29 -15.48 0.67
N GLN A 72 15.82 -16.57 1.30
CA GLN A 72 15.68 -16.73 2.75
C GLN A 72 14.87 -15.63 3.46
N ILE A 73 13.92 -15.02 2.77
CA ILE A 73 13.07 -13.94 3.29
C ILE A 73 11.93 -14.55 4.10
N LYS A 74 11.89 -14.25 5.40
CA LYS A 74 10.84 -14.71 6.32
C LYS A 74 9.71 -13.68 6.39
N MET A 75 8.96 -13.53 5.29
CA MET A 75 7.82 -12.61 5.22
C MET A 75 6.50 -13.38 5.18
N GLY A 76 5.62 -13.10 6.15
CA GLY A 76 4.27 -13.66 6.18
C GLY A 76 3.30 -12.95 5.22
N ARG A 77 2.12 -13.55 5.02
CA ARG A 77 1.04 -12.98 4.20
C ARG A 77 0.67 -11.57 4.63
N ASP A 78 0.40 -11.38 5.92
CA ASP A 78 -0.11 -10.09 6.43
C ASP A 78 0.96 -9.00 6.34
N ALA A 79 2.22 -9.35 6.61
CA ALA A 79 3.36 -8.45 6.40
C ALA A 79 3.50 -8.04 4.92
N LEU A 80 3.23 -8.94 3.96
CA LEU A 80 3.19 -8.58 2.54
C LEU A 80 2.04 -7.61 2.23
N PHE A 81 0.86 -7.80 2.82
CA PHE A 81 -0.25 -6.85 2.66
C PHE A 81 0.12 -5.46 3.16
N ASP A 82 0.71 -5.37 4.35
CA ASP A 82 1.14 -4.11 4.95
C ASP A 82 2.22 -3.44 4.11
N LEU A 83 3.22 -4.20 3.65
CA LEU A 83 4.26 -3.71 2.75
C LEU A 83 3.66 -3.11 1.47
N LEU A 84 2.78 -3.86 0.80
CA LEU A 84 2.13 -3.39 -0.43
C LEU A 84 1.19 -2.21 -0.16
N ALA A 85 0.59 -2.11 1.03
CA ALA A 85 -0.22 -0.96 1.43
C ALA A 85 0.64 0.31 1.56
N VAL A 86 1.77 0.24 2.27
CA VAL A 86 2.72 1.34 2.47
C VAL A 86 3.24 1.85 1.12
N HIS A 87 3.51 0.94 0.18
CA HIS A 87 3.98 1.31 -1.16
C HIS A 87 2.87 1.66 -2.17
N GLY A 88 1.60 1.72 -1.74
CA GLY A 88 0.47 2.04 -2.63
C GLY A 88 0.22 1.02 -3.74
N LEU A 89 0.72 -0.21 -3.56
CA LEU A 89 0.65 -1.30 -4.52
C LEU A 89 -0.62 -2.15 -4.34
N LEU A 90 -1.50 -1.87 -3.39
CA LEU A 90 -2.76 -2.61 -3.30
C LEU A 90 -3.68 -2.32 -4.50
N VAL A 91 -4.33 -3.36 -5.01
CA VAL A 91 -5.30 -3.23 -6.12
C VAL A 91 -6.53 -2.49 -5.60
N ARG A 92 -6.68 -1.23 -5.98
CA ARG A 92 -7.82 -0.41 -5.56
C ARG A 92 -9.10 -0.89 -6.24
N LYS A 93 -10.14 -1.17 -5.45
CA LYS A 93 -11.49 -1.40 -5.97
C LYS A 93 -12.05 -0.07 -6.47
N LYS A 94 -12.28 0.05 -7.79
CA LYS A 94 -12.96 1.22 -8.35
C LYS A 94 -14.41 1.20 -7.88
N ARG A 95 -14.84 2.22 -7.12
CA ARG A 95 -16.26 2.41 -6.81
C ARG A 95 -17.01 2.59 -8.13
N ARG A 96 -17.92 1.66 -8.42
CA ARG A 96 -18.89 1.79 -9.51
C ARG A 96 -20.24 2.07 -8.87
N THR A 97 -20.82 3.22 -9.16
CA THR A 97 -22.23 3.49 -8.90
C THR A 97 -23.05 2.92 -10.05
N THR A 98 -24.12 2.21 -9.73
CA THR A 98 -25.08 1.76 -10.75
C THR A 98 -25.83 2.97 -11.25
N ILE A 99 -25.59 3.37 -12.51
CA ILE A 99 -26.38 4.40 -13.17
C ILE A 99 -27.59 3.69 -13.75
N THR A 100 -28.73 3.79 -13.07
CA THR A 100 -30.00 3.19 -13.52
C THR A 100 -30.65 3.98 -14.65
N THR A 101 -30.28 5.26 -14.81
CA THR A 101 -30.89 6.17 -15.80
C THR A 101 -29.82 6.83 -16.66
N ASN A 102 -29.85 6.61 -17.98
CA ASN A 102 -28.95 7.28 -18.93
C ASN A 102 -29.46 8.69 -19.27
N SER A 103 -29.30 9.65 -18.35
CA SER A 103 -29.70 11.04 -18.55
C SER A 103 -28.89 11.81 -19.61
N LYS A 104 -27.76 11.25 -20.05
CA LYS A 104 -26.89 11.77 -21.12
C LYS A 104 -27.11 11.07 -22.48
N HIS A 105 -28.26 10.45 -22.70
CA HIS A 105 -28.55 9.86 -24.00
C HIS A 105 -28.73 10.93 -25.09
N TRP A 106 -28.40 10.55 -26.32
CA TRP A 106 -28.60 11.32 -27.55
C TRP A 106 -30.07 11.49 -27.99
N PHE A 107 -30.99 10.67 -27.48
CA PHE A 107 -32.41 10.75 -27.85
C PHE A 107 -33.05 12.09 -27.47
N ARG A 108 -34.05 12.50 -28.27
CA ARG A 108 -34.87 13.71 -28.04
C ARG A 108 -35.48 13.65 -26.64
N ARG A 109 -35.26 14.70 -25.84
CA ARG A 109 -35.86 14.87 -24.51
C ARG A 109 -37.08 15.77 -24.63
N TYR A 110 -38.22 15.30 -24.14
CA TYR A 110 -39.45 16.09 -24.07
C TYR A 110 -39.51 16.84 -22.72
N PRO A 111 -39.93 18.12 -22.70
CA PRO A 111 -40.06 18.87 -21.47
C PRO A 111 -41.17 18.30 -20.59
N ASN A 112 -40.99 18.34 -19.27
CA ASN A 112 -42.02 17.92 -18.33
C ASN A 112 -43.18 18.95 -18.35
N LEU A 113 -44.28 18.60 -19.02
CA LEU A 113 -45.46 19.45 -19.20
C LEU A 113 -46.22 19.73 -17.89
N VAL A 114 -46.02 18.91 -16.86
CA VAL A 114 -46.68 19.06 -15.56
C VAL A 114 -45.94 20.05 -14.64
N ARG A 115 -44.72 20.44 -15.02
CA ARG A 115 -43.87 21.32 -14.21
C ARG A 115 -44.44 22.74 -14.19
N GLY A 116 -45.13 23.09 -13.11
CA GLY A 116 -45.75 24.41 -12.90
C GLY A 116 -47.28 24.41 -12.89
N LEU A 117 -47.91 23.26 -13.13
CA LEU A 117 -49.36 23.13 -12.94
C LEU A 117 -49.68 23.07 -11.45
N ARG A 118 -50.53 23.98 -10.97
CA ARG A 118 -51.16 23.87 -9.65
C ARG A 118 -52.22 22.76 -9.76
N LEU A 119 -51.98 21.64 -9.08
CA LEU A 119 -53.01 20.65 -8.85
C LEU A 119 -54.03 21.26 -7.90
N VAL A 120 -55.25 21.45 -8.38
CA VAL A 120 -56.39 21.81 -7.54
C VAL A 120 -56.87 20.50 -6.92
N VAL A 121 -56.65 20.36 -5.61
CA VAL A 121 -57.18 19.26 -4.79
C VAL A 121 -58.59 19.64 -4.35
#